data_AF-A0A968VJW8-F1
#
_entry.id   AF-A0A968VJW8-F1
#
_cell.length_a   1.000
_cell.length_b   1.000
_cell.length_c   1.000
_cell.angle_alpha   90.00
_cell.angle_beta   90.00
_cell.angle_gamma   90.00
#
_symmetry.space_group_name_H-M   'P 1'
#
loop_
_entity.id
_entity.type
_entity.pdbx_description
1 polymer ?
#
loop_
_entity_poly.entity_id
_entity_poly.type
_entity_poly.pdbx_seq_one_letter_code
_entity_poly.pdbx_strand_id
1 'polypeptide(L)'
;MASPRNDERSVTRTYRAAVRLGEDYITLEETITLPLDASDDEVQQAVELGWRVYQAQREAVERQIATIREHAGPAGPIVVRDPDAPASEKQRNYVAALQDDLGWTSDQLTSYASDHSVDLVKMTKGQASTFIDGLKKLAEERARYGDAPRQASAAVERNLLSDRQLGALRKLAQTRGADLDGESERRYGVVAAELSDDEARELIGEWQRDSRNGNSRREPAL
;
A
#
# COMPACT_ATOMS: atom_id res chain seq x y z
N MET A 1 16.42 -32.64 -40.78
CA MET A 1 15.80 -31.31 -40.95
C MET A 1 14.41 -31.39 -40.32
N ALA A 2 14.18 -30.73 -39.19
CA ALA A 2 12.88 -30.73 -38.54
C ALA A 2 12.01 -29.66 -39.20
N SER A 3 10.94 -30.09 -39.88
CA SER A 3 9.94 -29.18 -40.42
C SER A 3 9.25 -28.44 -39.27
N PRO A 4 9.01 -27.13 -39.39
CA PRO A 4 8.25 -26.39 -38.39
C PRO A 4 6.82 -26.96 -38.41
N ARG A 5 6.39 -27.59 -37.32
CA ARG A 5 5.00 -28.02 -37.19
C ARG A 5 4.15 -26.78 -37.02
N ASN A 6 3.32 -26.55 -38.03
CA ASN A 6 1.97 -25.98 -38.06
C ASN A 6 1.56 -25.10 -36.87
N ASP A 7 0.89 -23.97 -37.15
CA ASP A 7 0.20 -23.10 -36.19
C ASP A 7 -0.62 -23.87 -35.13
N GLU A 8 0.05 -24.39 -34.11
CA GLU A 8 -0.55 -25.04 -32.96
C GLU A 8 -1.17 -23.93 -32.14
N ARG A 9 -2.49 -23.83 -32.24
CA ARG A 9 -3.30 -22.93 -31.43
C ARG A 9 -2.90 -23.16 -29.98
N SER A 10 -2.37 -22.12 -29.36
CA SER A 10 -1.88 -22.13 -27.99
C SER A 10 -2.69 -21.16 -27.14
N VAL A 11 -2.73 -21.45 -25.84
CA VAL A 11 -3.25 -20.54 -24.83
C VAL A 11 -2.08 -20.02 -24.01
N THR A 12 -2.02 -18.70 -23.90
CA THR A 12 -1.05 -18.00 -23.08
C THR A 12 -1.76 -17.42 -21.87
N ARG A 13 -1.28 -17.74 -20.68
CA ARG A 13 -1.71 -17.11 -19.44
C ARG A 13 -0.57 -16.32 -18.83
N THR A 14 -0.82 -15.04 -18.58
CA THR A 14 0.13 -14.13 -17.95
C THR A 14 -0.35 -13.78 -16.55
N TYR A 15 0.49 -14.04 -15.55
CA TYR A 15 0.28 -13.61 -14.17
C TYR A 15 1.14 -12.38 -13.91
N ARG A 16 0.52 -11.31 -13.41
CA ARG A 16 1.20 -10.06 -13.03
C ARG A 16 0.97 -9.77 -11.56
N ALA A 17 2.03 -9.44 -10.85
CA ALA A 17 1.98 -8.97 -9.48
C ALA A 17 2.77 -7.67 -9.36
N ALA A 18 2.14 -6.64 -8.77
CA ALA A 18 2.83 -5.40 -8.40
C ALA A 18 3.24 -5.50 -6.92
N VAL A 19 4.53 -5.43 -6.66
CA VAL A 19 5.12 -5.49 -5.31
C VAL A 19 5.65 -4.10 -4.96
N ARG A 20 5.13 -3.51 -3.89
CA ARG A 20 5.64 -2.24 -3.36
C ARG A 20 6.87 -2.49 -2.51
N LEU A 21 7.97 -1.80 -2.82
CA LEU A 21 9.24 -1.87 -2.10
C LEU A 21 9.67 -0.43 -1.74
N GLY A 22 9.39 -0.04 -0.50
CA GLY A 22 9.57 1.35 -0.06
C GLY A 22 8.60 2.27 -0.79
N GLU A 23 9.14 3.23 -1.54
CA GLU A 23 8.38 4.16 -2.39
C GLU A 23 8.22 3.67 -3.84
N ASP A 24 8.97 2.64 -4.24
CA ASP A 24 8.95 2.10 -5.60
C ASP A 24 7.97 0.94 -5.76
N TYR A 25 7.56 0.69 -7.00
CA TYR A 25 6.77 -0.48 -7.40
C TYR A 25 7.54 -1.32 -8.39
N ILE A 26 7.66 -2.62 -8.11
CA ILE A 26 8.21 -3.61 -9.03
C ILE A 26 7.07 -4.46 -9.56
N THR A 27 7.01 -4.66 -10.87
CA THR A 27 6.06 -5.58 -11.50
C THR A 27 6.76 -6.90 -11.82
N LEU A 28 6.22 -7.99 -11.29
CA LEU A 28 6.60 -9.35 -11.67
C LEU A 28 5.61 -9.85 -12.71
N GLU A 29 6.13 -10.39 -13.81
CA GLU A 29 5.33 -10.97 -14.89
C GLU A 29 5.82 -12.38 -15.20
N GLU A 30 4.92 -13.36 -15.09
CA GLU A 30 5.16 -14.74 -15.48
C GLU A 30 4.18 -15.13 -16.57
N THR A 31 4.69 -15.71 -17.66
CA THR A 31 3.88 -16.11 -18.82
C THR A 31 4.09 -17.58 -19.12
N ILE A 32 2.99 -18.33 -19.14
CA ILE A 32 2.95 -19.74 -19.50
C ILE A 32 2.18 -19.87 -20.81
N THR A 33 2.79 -20.50 -21.81
CA THR A 33 2.18 -20.78 -23.11
C THR A 33 2.11 -22.29 -23.30
N LEU A 34 0.91 -22.82 -23.54
CA LEU A 34 0.67 -24.24 -23.74
C LEU A 34 -0.21 -24.48 -24.98
N PRO A 35 -0.09 -25.65 -25.63
CA PRO A 35 -1.05 -26.10 -26.65
C PRO A 35 -2.48 -26.14 -26.11
N LEU A 36 -3.48 -25.96 -26.98
CA LEU A 36 -4.90 -26.08 -26.58
C LEU A 36 -5.31 -27.48 -26.13
N ASP A 37 -4.60 -28.50 -26.60
CA ASP A 37 -4.80 -29.91 -26.27
C ASP A 37 -3.85 -30.42 -25.18
N ALA A 38 -3.15 -29.52 -24.50
CA ALA A 38 -2.29 -29.86 -23.37
C ALA A 38 -3.10 -30.58 -22.28
N SER A 39 -2.59 -31.74 -21.88
CA SER A 39 -3.15 -32.52 -20.77
C SER A 39 -2.86 -31.86 -19.42
N ASP A 40 -3.64 -32.23 -18.39
CA ASP A 40 -3.43 -31.75 -17.02
C ASP A 40 -2.02 -32.07 -16.50
N ASP A 41 -1.45 -33.21 -16.91
CA ASP A 41 -0.07 -33.59 -16.55
C ASP A 41 0.98 -32.66 -17.17
N GLU A 42 0.78 -32.24 -18.43
CA GLU A 42 1.66 -31.27 -19.11
C GLU A 42 1.54 -29.88 -18.50
N VAL A 43 0.33 -29.48 -18.12
CA VAL A 43 0.08 -28.23 -17.39
C VAL A 43 0.83 -28.24 -16.05
N GLN A 44 0.71 -29.33 -15.29
CA GLN A 44 1.37 -29.49 -14.00
C GLN A 44 2.91 -29.43 -14.15
N GLN A 45 3.47 -30.12 -15.14
CA GLN A 45 4.92 -30.09 -15.42
C GLN A 45 5.42 -28.69 -15.79
N ALA A 46 4.66 -27.94 -16.57
CA ALA A 46 5.02 -26.58 -16.96
C ALA A 46 5.05 -25.64 -15.74
N VAL A 47 4.07 -25.75 -14.85
CA VAL A 47 4.02 -24.98 -13.59
C VAL A 47 5.18 -25.35 -12.68
N GLU A 48 5.46 -26.65 -12.50
CA GLU A 48 6.57 -27.12 -11.68
C GLU A 48 7.94 -26.66 -12.21
N LEU A 49 8.10 -26.64 -13.53
CA LEU A 49 9.30 -26.11 -14.18
C LEU A 49 9.44 -24.60 -13.90
N GLY A 50 8.37 -23.83 -14.08
CA GLY A 50 8.34 -22.39 -13.76
C GLY A 50 8.75 -22.11 -12.32
N TRP A 51 8.17 -22.84 -11.37
CA TRP A 51 8.50 -22.71 -9.96
C TRP A 51 9.96 -23.02 -9.65
N ARG A 52 10.52 -24.05 -10.29
CA ARG A 52 11.93 -24.43 -10.12
C ARG A 52 12.87 -23.35 -10.66
N VAL A 53 12.56 -22.78 -11.84
CA VAL A 53 13.33 -21.67 -12.42
C VAL A 53 13.27 -20.45 -11.51
N TYR A 54 12.08 -20.10 -11.02
CA TYR A 54 11.90 -19.00 -10.08
C TYR A 54 12.76 -19.15 -8.82
N GLN A 55 12.73 -20.33 -8.18
CA GLN A 55 13.53 -20.58 -6.97
C GLN A 55 15.03 -20.43 -7.25
N ALA A 56 15.53 -20.99 -8.36
CA ALA A 56 16.94 -20.87 -8.74
C ALA A 56 17.36 -19.41 -9.01
N GLN A 57 16.48 -18.62 -9.64
CA GLN A 57 16.72 -17.19 -9.86
C GLN A 57 16.74 -16.41 -8.54
N ARG A 58 15.78 -16.69 -7.64
CA ARG A 58 15.74 -16.07 -6.31
C ARG A 58 17.02 -16.33 -5.52
N GLU A 59 17.48 -17.57 -5.47
CA GLU A 59 18.74 -17.93 -4.80
C GLU A 59 19.98 -17.29 -5.44
N ALA A 60 19.99 -17.11 -6.77
CA ALA A 60 21.08 -16.42 -7.45
C ALA A 60 21.12 -14.92 -7.09
N VAL A 61 19.95 -14.26 -7.04
CA VAL A 61 19.83 -12.86 -6.64
C VAL A 61 20.22 -12.68 -5.17
N GLU A 62 19.77 -13.55 -4.27
CA GLU A 62 20.14 -13.50 -2.85
C GLU A 62 21.65 -13.64 -2.67
N ARG A 63 22.31 -14.54 -3.43
CA ARG A 63 23.77 -14.66 -3.44
C ARG A 63 24.45 -13.39 -3.94
N GLN A 64 23.96 -12.79 -5.03
CA GLN A 64 24.50 -11.52 -5.54
C GLN A 64 24.37 -10.39 -4.50
N ILE A 65 23.24 -10.28 -3.82
CA ILE A 65 23.03 -9.31 -2.75
C ILE A 65 24.01 -9.57 -1.60
N ALA A 66 24.18 -10.82 -1.18
CA ALA A 66 25.14 -11.18 -0.14
C ALA A 66 26.57 -10.80 -0.54
N THR A 67 26.99 -11.11 -1.77
CA THR A 67 28.30 -10.71 -2.31
C THR A 67 28.46 -9.19 -2.33
N ILE A 68 27.45 -8.44 -2.80
CA ILE A 68 27.50 -6.97 -2.78
C ILE A 68 27.63 -6.44 -1.36
N ARG A 69 26.89 -7.00 -0.39
CA ARG A 69 26.98 -6.59 1.02
C ARG A 69 28.35 -6.88 1.63
N GLU A 70 28.94 -8.04 1.32
CA GLU A 70 30.32 -8.36 1.74
C GLU A 70 31.34 -7.38 1.16
N HIS A 71 31.20 -7.02 -0.12
CA HIS A 71 32.15 -6.13 -0.81
C HIS A 71 31.92 -4.64 -0.52
N ALA A 72 30.69 -4.24 -0.23
CA ALA A 72 30.35 -2.84 0.08
C ALA A 72 30.95 -2.39 1.42
N GLY A 73 31.28 -3.33 2.31
CA GLY A 73 31.73 -3.03 3.67
C GLY A 73 30.65 -2.30 4.48
N PRO A 74 30.89 -2.04 5.78
CA PRO A 74 30.03 -1.12 6.53
C PRO A 74 30.09 0.26 5.86
N ALA A 75 28.94 0.91 5.70
CA ALA A 75 28.87 2.28 5.22
C ALA A 75 29.82 3.14 6.08
N GLY A 76 30.92 3.60 5.49
CA GLY A 76 31.87 4.46 6.20
C GLY A 76 31.16 5.73 6.66
N PRO A 77 31.54 6.31 7.81
CA PRO A 77 30.97 7.58 8.24
C PRO A 77 31.14 8.61 7.13
N ILE A 78 30.09 9.37 6.84
CA ILE A 78 30.13 10.45 5.85
C ILE A 78 31.17 11.47 6.34
N VAL A 79 32.37 11.43 5.76
CA VAL A 79 33.42 12.39 6.11
C VAL A 79 33.10 13.71 5.41
N VAL A 80 32.55 14.66 6.16
CA VAL A 80 32.39 16.04 5.70
C VAL A 80 33.78 16.60 5.40
N ARG A 81 34.07 16.82 4.12
CA ARG A 81 35.33 17.45 3.69
C ARG A 81 35.37 18.88 4.24
N ASP A 82 36.36 19.15 5.08
CA ASP A 82 36.64 20.44 5.71
C ASP A 82 35.46 20.93 6.58
N PRO A 83 35.28 20.30 7.77
CA PRO A 83 34.11 20.52 8.62
C PRO A 83 34.06 21.92 9.25
N ASP A 84 35.20 22.60 9.34
CA ASP A 84 35.33 23.95 9.92
C ASP A 84 35.09 25.07 8.90
N ALA A 85 35.05 24.74 7.61
CA ALA A 85 34.67 25.69 6.57
C ALA A 85 33.24 26.19 6.77
N PRO A 86 32.92 27.44 6.34
CA PRO A 86 31.55 27.95 6.39
C PRO A 86 30.61 27.05 5.59
N ALA A 87 29.37 26.89 6.07
CA ALA A 87 28.37 26.07 5.42
C ALA A 87 28.19 26.44 3.94
N SER A 88 28.00 25.43 3.11
CA SER A 88 27.77 25.61 1.68
C SER A 88 26.39 26.23 1.44
N GLU A 89 26.26 27.00 0.36
CA GLU A 89 24.96 27.49 -0.15
C GLU A 89 23.97 26.33 -0.35
N LYS A 90 24.46 25.17 -0.81
CA LYS A 90 23.63 23.96 -0.96
C LYS A 90 23.05 23.49 0.38
N GLN A 91 23.83 23.57 1.47
CA GLN A 91 23.37 23.15 2.80
C GLN A 91 22.35 24.14 3.36
N ARG A 92 22.56 25.46 3.16
CA ARG A 92 21.57 26.49 3.54
C ARG A 92 20.25 26.31 2.80
N ASN A 93 20.29 26.12 1.49
CA ASN A 93 19.09 25.89 0.68
C ASN A 93 18.39 24.58 1.06
N TYR A 94 19.14 23.56 1.47
CA TYR A 94 18.58 22.32 1.94
C TYR A 94 17.88 22.45 3.30
N VAL A 95 18.43 23.25 4.22
CA VAL A 95 17.76 23.60 5.47
C VAL A 95 16.45 24.35 5.21
N ALA A 96 16.43 25.28 4.25
CA ALA A 96 15.20 25.98 3.85
C ALA A 96 14.15 25.01 3.27
N ALA A 97 14.57 24.09 2.39
CA ALA A 97 13.67 23.07 1.85
C ALA A 97 13.10 22.15 2.96
N LEU A 98 13.90 21.77 3.94
CA LEU A 98 13.45 20.99 5.10
C LEU A 98 12.52 21.78 6.01
N GLN A 99 12.74 23.09 6.16
CA GLN A 99 11.83 23.96 6.91
C GLN A 99 10.45 23.98 6.26
N ASP A 100 10.39 24.11 4.93
CA ASP A 100 9.14 24.10 4.16
C ASP A 100 8.43 22.74 4.28
N ASP A 101 9.15 21.62 4.15
CA ASP A 101 8.62 20.26 4.28
C ASP A 101 8.06 19.97 5.68
N LEU A 102 8.74 20.46 6.72
CA LEU A 102 8.26 20.38 8.10
C LEU A 102 7.12 21.37 8.39
N GLY A 103 6.84 22.32 7.48
CA GLY A 103 5.89 23.41 7.72
C GLY A 103 6.28 24.28 8.91
N TRP A 104 7.58 24.43 9.17
CA TRP A 104 8.10 25.21 10.29
C TRP A 104 8.15 26.69 9.96
N THR A 105 7.76 27.50 10.94
CA THR A 105 8.00 28.94 10.90
C THR A 105 9.49 29.25 11.14
N SER A 106 9.95 30.41 10.67
CA SER A 106 11.34 30.86 10.88
C SER A 106 11.74 30.89 12.36
N ASP A 107 10.78 31.21 13.23
CA ASP A 107 10.98 31.25 14.69
C ASP A 107 11.21 29.84 15.24
N GLN A 108 10.44 28.85 14.81
CA GLN A 108 10.61 27.45 15.22
C GLN A 108 11.96 26.89 14.77
N LEU A 109 12.39 27.19 13.54
CA LEU A 109 13.71 26.78 13.05
C LEU A 109 14.84 27.43 13.87
N THR A 110 14.68 28.71 14.24
CA THR A 110 15.67 29.46 15.01
C THR A 110 15.74 29.00 16.46
N SER A 111 14.60 28.67 17.08
CA SER A 111 14.55 28.03 18.40
C SER A 111 15.25 26.68 18.38
N TYR A 112 14.95 25.83 17.39
CA TYR A 112 15.61 24.53 17.25
C TYR A 112 17.12 24.66 16.99
N ALA A 113 17.54 25.62 16.17
CA ALA A 113 18.95 25.91 15.97
C ALA A 113 19.65 26.37 17.27
N SER A 114 18.98 27.20 18.07
CA SER A 114 19.48 27.69 19.36
C SER A 114 19.64 26.56 20.38
N ASP A 115 18.67 25.66 20.46
CA ASP A 115 18.71 24.49 21.35
C ASP A 115 19.87 23.55 20.99
N HIS A 116 20.21 23.47 19.70
CA HIS A 116 21.34 22.70 19.20
C HIS A 116 22.66 23.49 19.15
N SER A 117 22.69 24.71 19.69
CA SER A 117 23.87 25.61 19.69
C SER A 117 24.43 25.91 18.29
N VAL A 118 23.55 26.00 17.29
CA VAL A 118 23.88 26.31 15.89
C VAL A 118 23.43 27.72 15.55
N ASP A 119 24.36 28.56 15.07
CA ASP A 119 24.04 29.85 14.45
C ASP A 119 23.73 29.61 12.96
N LEU A 120 22.48 29.83 12.54
CA LEU A 120 22.04 29.58 11.16
C LEU A 120 22.83 30.36 10.10
N VAL A 121 23.41 31.50 10.46
CA VAL A 121 24.17 32.37 9.56
C VAL A 121 25.66 32.01 9.55
N LYS A 122 26.21 31.59 10.70
CA LYS A 122 27.65 31.33 10.88
C LYS A 122 28.01 29.85 11.02
N MET A 123 27.06 28.94 10.81
CA MET A 123 27.32 27.51 10.92
C MET A 123 28.41 27.03 9.96
N THR A 124 29.23 26.09 10.44
CA THR A 124 30.22 25.39 9.62
C THR A 124 29.56 24.25 8.83
N LYS A 125 30.25 23.68 7.84
CA LYS A 125 29.74 22.53 7.08
C LYS A 125 29.47 21.31 7.97
N GLY A 126 30.29 21.10 9.00
CA GLY A 126 30.09 20.06 9.99
C GLY A 126 28.80 20.29 10.77
N GLN A 127 28.64 21.49 11.33
CA GLN A 127 27.45 21.88 12.07
C GLN A 127 26.18 21.82 11.21
N ALA A 128 26.25 22.30 9.96
CA ALA A 128 25.15 22.24 9.01
C ALA A 128 24.73 20.79 8.70
N SER A 129 25.69 19.89 8.53
CA SER A 129 25.39 18.48 8.23
C SER A 129 24.71 17.80 9.42
N THR A 130 25.24 17.97 10.63
CA THR A 130 24.62 17.44 11.86
C THR A 130 23.24 18.04 12.10
N PHE A 131 23.06 19.33 11.82
CA PHE A 131 21.76 20.00 11.93
C PHE A 131 20.74 19.46 10.93
N ILE A 132 21.15 19.27 9.66
CA ILE A 132 20.33 18.66 8.60
C ILE A 132 19.93 17.23 8.97
N ASP A 133 20.85 16.42 9.49
CA ASP A 133 20.56 15.05 9.90
C ASP A 133 19.54 15.01 11.06
N GLY A 134 19.62 15.96 11.99
CA GLY A 134 18.61 16.14 13.03
C GLY A 134 17.23 16.51 12.48
N LEU A 135 17.16 17.44 11.53
CA LEU A 135 15.91 17.83 10.86
C LEU A 135 15.29 16.68 10.06
N LYS A 136 16.10 15.90 9.33
CA LYS A 136 15.65 14.70 8.62
C LYS A 136 15.06 13.67 9.56
N LYS A 137 15.72 13.42 10.68
CA LYS A 137 15.21 12.48 11.70
C LYS A 137 13.85 12.91 12.23
N LEU A 138 13.66 14.21 12.49
CA LEU A 138 12.36 14.74 12.91
C LEU A 138 11.29 14.61 11.81
N ALA A 139 11.66 14.85 10.55
CA ALA A 139 10.76 14.65 9.41
C ALA A 139 10.34 13.18 9.28
N GLU A 140 11.29 12.25 9.40
CA GLU A 140 11.02 10.80 9.38
C GLU A 140 10.18 10.35 10.58
N GLU A 141 10.44 10.85 11.78
CA GLU A 141 9.64 10.55 12.98
C GLU A 141 8.21 11.07 12.82
N ARG A 142 8.03 12.28 12.30
CA ARG A 142 6.70 12.82 12.02
C ARG A 142 5.97 12.05 10.92
N ALA A 143 6.67 11.59 9.89
CA ALA A 143 6.09 10.72 8.88
C ALA A 143 5.66 9.38 9.49
N ARG A 144 6.50 8.75 10.31
CA ARG A 144 6.20 7.48 11.00
C ARG A 144 5.03 7.61 11.98
N TYR A 145 4.98 8.68 12.78
CA TYR A 145 3.88 8.93 13.72
C TYR A 145 2.64 9.54 13.08
N GLY A 146 2.77 10.20 11.92
CA GLY A 146 1.67 10.71 11.11
C GLY A 146 0.98 9.63 10.28
N ASP A 147 1.72 8.59 9.87
CA ASP A 147 1.18 7.41 9.20
C ASP A 147 0.75 6.30 10.17
N ALA A 148 1.29 6.25 11.40
CA ALA A 148 0.85 5.30 12.42
C ALA A 148 -0.67 5.34 12.71
N PRO A 149 -1.35 6.50 12.83
CA PRO A 149 -2.80 6.51 13.00
C PRO A 149 -3.53 6.18 11.69
N ARG A 150 -2.92 6.32 10.50
CA ARG A 150 -3.57 5.95 9.23
C ARG A 150 -3.48 4.45 8.93
N GLN A 151 -2.38 3.79 9.28
CA GLN A 151 -2.25 2.35 9.11
C GLN A 151 -2.96 1.55 10.22
N ALA A 152 -3.02 2.09 11.46
CA ALA A 152 -3.85 1.50 12.50
C ALA A 152 -5.36 1.71 12.24
N SER A 153 -5.76 2.86 11.67
CA SER A 153 -7.16 3.07 11.25
C SER A 153 -7.55 2.18 10.07
N ALA A 154 -6.65 1.95 9.10
CA ALA A 154 -6.93 1.05 7.96
C ALA A 154 -7.00 -0.44 8.35
N ALA A 155 -6.37 -0.85 9.47
CA ALA A 155 -6.44 -2.22 9.97
C ALA A 155 -7.61 -2.46 10.95
N VAL A 156 -8.10 -1.41 11.62
CA VAL A 156 -9.27 -1.47 12.52
C VAL A 156 -10.57 -1.10 11.79
N GLU A 157 -10.51 -0.47 10.61
CA GLU A 157 -11.66 -0.30 9.69
C GLU A 157 -12.07 -1.58 8.96
N ARG A 158 -11.50 -2.73 9.31
CA ARG A 158 -12.17 -4.01 9.12
C ARG A 158 -13.09 -4.27 10.31
N ASN A 159 -14.39 -4.13 10.06
CA ASN A 159 -15.47 -4.91 10.66
C ASN A 159 -16.39 -4.25 11.68
N LEU A 160 -16.77 -2.96 11.55
CA LEU A 160 -18.06 -2.52 12.10
C LEU A 160 -18.72 -1.51 11.17
N LEU A 161 -20.02 -1.71 10.92
CA LEU A 161 -20.88 -0.75 10.21
C LEU A 161 -20.71 0.67 10.77
N SER A 162 -20.65 1.69 9.91
CA SER A 162 -20.85 3.04 10.40
C SER A 162 -22.28 3.21 10.94
N ASP A 163 -22.45 3.94 12.05
CA ASP A 163 -23.76 4.22 12.66
C ASP A 163 -24.78 4.79 11.65
N ARG A 164 -24.29 5.49 10.63
CA ARG A 164 -25.10 6.05 9.55
C ARG A 164 -25.66 4.97 8.62
N GLN A 165 -24.86 3.97 8.26
CA GLN A 165 -25.31 2.83 7.45
C GLN A 165 -26.29 1.95 8.24
N LEU A 166 -26.06 1.80 9.54
CA LEU A 166 -26.93 1.01 10.41
C LEU A 166 -28.30 1.69 10.57
N GLY A 167 -28.31 3.01 10.74
CA GLY A 167 -29.54 3.80 10.72
C GLY A 167 -30.29 3.71 9.38
N ALA A 168 -29.57 3.67 8.25
CA ALA A 168 -30.18 3.50 6.93
C ALA A 168 -30.81 2.10 6.76
N LEU A 169 -30.12 1.05 7.19
CA LEU A 169 -30.64 -0.33 7.17
C LEU A 169 -31.89 -0.49 8.04
N ARG A 170 -31.89 0.06 9.26
CA ARG A 170 -33.07 0.04 10.16
C ARG A 170 -34.28 0.73 9.54
N LYS A 171 -34.07 1.89 8.91
CA LYS A 171 -35.15 2.63 8.23
C LYS A 171 -35.71 1.84 7.05
N LEU A 172 -34.84 1.14 6.32
CA LEU A 172 -35.24 0.34 5.16
C LEU A 172 -35.97 -0.94 5.56
N ALA A 173 -35.52 -1.61 6.63
CA ALA A 173 -36.21 -2.74 7.27
C ALA A 173 -37.61 -2.35 7.77
N GLN A 174 -37.72 -1.21 8.46
CA GLN A 174 -38.99 -0.69 8.95
C GLN A 174 -39.97 -0.37 7.82
N THR A 175 -39.48 0.15 6.70
CA THR A 175 -40.31 0.44 5.51
C THR A 175 -40.84 -0.85 4.86
N ARG A 176 -40.09 -1.94 4.95
CA ARG A 176 -40.45 -3.25 4.39
C ARG A 176 -41.25 -4.14 5.35
N GLY A 177 -41.35 -3.76 6.63
CA GLY A 177 -41.88 -4.64 7.68
C GLY A 177 -41.03 -5.90 7.88
N ALA A 178 -39.73 -5.82 7.56
CA ALA A 178 -38.78 -6.92 7.69
C ALA A 178 -38.01 -6.80 9.01
N ASP A 179 -37.70 -7.95 9.62
CA ASP A 179 -36.83 -8.01 10.79
C ASP A 179 -35.37 -8.01 10.35
N LEU A 180 -34.67 -6.90 10.61
CA LEU A 180 -33.28 -6.71 10.20
C LEU A 180 -32.36 -7.67 10.96
N ASP A 181 -32.52 -7.80 12.27
CA ASP A 181 -31.69 -8.65 13.10
C ASP A 181 -31.90 -10.13 12.73
N GLY A 182 -33.16 -10.54 12.51
CA GLY A 182 -33.48 -11.89 12.06
C GLY A 182 -33.00 -12.21 10.64
N GLU A 183 -32.88 -11.23 9.73
CA GLU A 183 -32.30 -11.46 8.39
C GLU A 183 -30.77 -11.53 8.43
N SER A 184 -30.13 -10.67 9.23
CA SER A 184 -28.68 -10.68 9.44
C SER A 184 -28.21 -11.97 10.09
N GLU A 185 -28.92 -12.45 11.12
CA GLU A 185 -28.60 -13.69 11.80
C GLU A 185 -28.79 -14.91 10.88
N ARG A 186 -29.86 -14.92 10.07
CA ARG A 186 -30.11 -16.02 9.11
C ARG A 186 -29.09 -16.11 7.98
N ARG A 187 -28.56 -14.97 7.50
CA ARG A 187 -27.65 -14.94 6.33
C ARG A 187 -26.18 -14.96 6.70
N TYR A 188 -25.82 -14.21 7.73
CA TYR A 188 -24.42 -13.94 8.08
C TYR A 188 -24.07 -14.49 9.47
N GLY A 189 -25.04 -15.03 10.22
CA GLY A 189 -24.80 -15.60 11.56
C GLY A 189 -24.44 -14.55 12.62
N VAL A 190 -24.66 -13.27 12.32
CA VAL A 190 -24.32 -12.13 13.18
C VAL A 190 -25.52 -11.20 13.35
N VAL A 191 -25.58 -10.49 14.47
CA VAL A 191 -26.61 -9.46 14.71
C VAL A 191 -26.37 -8.24 13.83
N ALA A 192 -27.41 -7.43 13.55
CA ALA A 192 -27.28 -6.36 12.56
C ALA A 192 -26.23 -5.27 12.93
N ALA A 193 -25.87 -5.18 14.21
CA ALA A 193 -24.82 -4.28 14.70
C ALA A 193 -23.38 -4.78 14.40
N GLU A 194 -23.21 -6.05 14.10
CA GLU A 194 -21.92 -6.71 13.85
C GLU A 194 -21.69 -7.06 12.38
N LEU A 195 -22.63 -6.70 11.52
CA LEU A 195 -22.46 -6.81 10.07
C LEU A 195 -21.22 -6.02 9.63
N SER A 196 -20.49 -6.59 8.68
CA SER A 196 -19.41 -5.89 7.99
C SER A 196 -19.96 -4.90 6.96
N ASP A 197 -19.11 -3.97 6.51
CA ASP A 197 -19.51 -2.93 5.57
C ASP A 197 -19.89 -3.50 4.19
N ASP A 198 -19.29 -4.62 3.80
CA ASP A 198 -19.59 -5.31 2.54
C ASP A 198 -20.94 -6.05 2.61
N GLU A 199 -21.22 -6.75 3.72
CA GLU A 199 -22.51 -7.41 3.97
C GLU A 199 -23.67 -6.39 4.07
N ALA A 200 -23.39 -5.24 4.70
CA ALA A 200 -24.34 -4.13 4.77
C ALA A 200 -24.65 -3.55 3.39
N ARG A 201 -23.64 -3.37 2.54
CA ARG A 201 -23.81 -2.86 1.16
C ARG A 201 -24.56 -3.84 0.29
N GLU A 202 -24.31 -5.14 0.45
CA GLU A 202 -25.06 -6.19 -0.23
C GLU A 202 -26.55 -6.13 0.14
N LEU A 203 -26.89 -6.11 1.44
CA LEU A 203 -28.26 -6.00 1.92
C LEU A 203 -28.96 -4.71 1.44
N ILE A 204 -28.29 -3.56 1.53
CA ILE A 204 -28.84 -2.28 1.05
C ILE A 204 -29.09 -2.35 -0.46
N GLY A 205 -28.14 -2.89 -1.23
CA GLY A 205 -28.22 -2.99 -2.67
C GLY A 205 -29.34 -3.90 -3.14
N GLU A 206 -29.55 -5.03 -2.48
CA GLU A 206 -30.66 -5.95 -2.76
C GLU A 206 -32.00 -5.32 -2.40
N TRP A 207 -32.14 -4.79 -1.19
CA TRP A 207 -33.42 -4.27 -0.75
C TRP A 207 -33.82 -2.99 -1.51
N GLN A 208 -32.87 -2.19 -1.99
CA GLN A 208 -33.15 -1.08 -2.88
C GLN A 208 -33.53 -1.53 -4.30
N ARG A 209 -32.93 -2.61 -4.83
CA ARG A 209 -33.30 -3.19 -6.14
C ARG A 209 -34.70 -3.79 -6.10
N ASP A 210 -35.02 -4.54 -5.04
CA ASP A 210 -36.34 -5.11 -4.81
C ASP A 210 -37.42 -4.04 -4.62
N SER A 211 -37.10 -2.94 -3.93
CA SER A 211 -38.04 -1.82 -3.75
C SER A 211 -38.40 -1.14 -5.08
N ARG A 212 -37.47 -1.10 -6.04
CA ARG A 212 -37.73 -0.56 -7.39
C ARG A 212 -38.53 -1.53 -8.25
N ASN A 213 -38.31 -2.84 -8.09
CA ASN A 213 -39.04 -3.88 -8.82
C ASN A 213 -40.42 -4.20 -8.22
N GLY A 214 -40.66 -3.89 -6.95
CA GLY A 214 -41.97 -4.04 -6.29
C GLY A 214 -43.01 -3.01 -6.72
N ASN A 215 -42.59 -1.86 -7.27
CA ASN A 215 -43.49 -0.78 -7.66
C ASN A 215 -43.98 -0.88 -9.12
N SER A 216 -43.45 -1.81 -9.91
CA SER A 216 -43.87 -2.07 -11.30
C SER A 216 -44.92 -3.17 -11.44
N ARG A 217 -45.45 -3.71 -10.32
CA ARG A 217 -46.49 -4.74 -10.28
C ARG A 217 -47.81 -4.26 -9.65
N ARG A 218 -48.16 -2.99 -9.83
CA ARG A 218 -49.54 -2.51 -9.71
C ARG A 218 -50.10 -2.25 -11.11
N GLU A 219 -50.66 -3.30 -11.70
CA GLU A 219 -51.60 -3.15 -12.82
C GLU A 219 -52.95 -2.57 -12.33
N PRO A 220 -53.69 -1.89 -13.22
CA PRO A 220 -54.83 -1.06 -12.88
C PRO A 220 -56.09 -1.92 -12.66
N ALA A 221 -56.90 -1.54 -11.68
CA ALA A 221 -58.26 -2.04 -11.54
C ALA A 221 -59.24 -0.94 -11.94
N LEU A 222 -59.92 -1.20 -13.07
CA LEU A 222 -61.27 -0.81 -13.51
C LEU A 222 -61.76 0.62 -13.21
#